data_AF-A0A9D4MZL8-F1
#
_entry.id   AF-A0A9D4MZL8-F1
#
_cell.length_a   1.000
_cell.length_b   1.000
_cell.length_c   1.000
_cell.angle_alpha   90.00
_cell.angle_beta   90.00
_cell.angle_gamma   90.00
#
_symmetry.space_group_name_H-M   'P 1'
#
loop_
_entity.id
_entity.type
_entity.pdbx_description
1 polymer ?
#
loop_
_entity_poly.entity_id
_entity_poly.type
_entity_poly.pdbx_seq_one_letter_code
_entity_poly.pdbx_strand_id
1 'polypeptide(L)'
;MPSIIGQQKLFPTISSIDEIVTEDFLEAAMGAVAIVGSMGSQFSMTRDDMLGNVKKVRTKYETDKKGLHLLKDLLQNEKANKEDKNDKSGTVGALWLKRGLEYLCEVFWELIQEHVASKQPGGKSDSGAVKAACKAAYEKTLTKYHNMASRMVVKGGLMLSPYKETLMTNLAHGEKDKDDEVIEDMKVYEKPLRAYVIVVCQLFQSFDYKDECLTPQP
;
A
#
# COMPACT_ATOMS: atom_id res chain seq x y z
N MET A 1 11.10 -15.24 15.38
CA MET A 1 10.91 -13.78 15.53
C MET A 1 9.90 -13.37 14.48
N PRO A 2 8.97 -12.43 14.73
CA PRO A 2 8.11 -11.94 13.66
C PRO A 2 8.94 -11.41 12.48
N SER A 3 8.45 -11.62 11.26
CA SER A 3 9.02 -11.02 10.06
C SER A 3 8.98 -9.49 10.15
N ILE A 4 9.63 -8.80 9.22
CA ILE A 4 9.56 -7.33 9.13
C ILE A 4 8.10 -6.85 9.04
N ILE A 5 7.22 -7.62 8.38
CA ILE A 5 5.79 -7.32 8.29
C ILE A 5 5.13 -7.46 9.67
N GLY A 6 5.39 -8.56 10.38
CA GLY A 6 4.81 -8.83 11.71
C GLY A 6 5.28 -7.87 12.80
N GLN A 7 6.32 -7.07 12.55
CA GLN A 7 6.79 -6.01 13.44
C GLN A 7 6.08 -4.67 13.24
N GLN A 8 5.35 -4.49 12.13
CA GLN A 8 4.67 -3.22 11.87
C GLN A 8 3.36 -3.11 12.64
N LYS A 9 3.01 -1.88 13.03
CA LYS A 9 1.67 -1.56 13.56
C LYS A 9 0.63 -1.89 12.49
N LEU A 10 -0.40 -2.65 12.87
CA LEU A 10 -1.53 -2.93 11.99
C LEU A 10 -2.36 -1.67 11.75
N PHE A 11 -3.00 -1.58 10.59
CA PHE A 11 -4.00 -0.55 10.34
C PHE A 11 -5.14 -0.67 11.36
N PRO A 12 -5.64 0.44 11.92
CA PRO A 12 -6.71 0.40 12.89
C PRO A 12 -8.00 -0.10 12.23
N THR A 13 -8.86 -0.76 13.02
CA THR A 13 -10.17 -1.17 12.53
C THR A 13 -11.08 0.05 12.52
N ILE A 14 -11.54 0.44 11.34
CA ILE A 14 -12.51 1.52 11.13
C ILE A 14 -13.69 1.02 10.31
N SER A 15 -14.85 1.61 10.53
CA SER A 15 -16.12 1.25 9.91
C SER A 15 -16.76 2.41 9.13
N SER A 16 -16.30 3.65 9.37
CA SER A 16 -16.82 4.86 8.72
C SER A 16 -15.69 5.80 8.27
N ILE A 17 -15.96 6.58 7.23
CA ILE A 17 -15.10 7.66 6.76
C ILE A 17 -14.87 8.74 7.84
N ASP A 18 -15.75 8.80 8.84
CA ASP A 18 -15.68 9.73 9.96
C ASP A 18 -14.67 9.32 11.04
N GLU A 19 -14.10 8.12 10.95
CA GLU A 19 -13.17 7.54 11.94
C GLU A 19 -11.70 7.60 11.47
N ILE A 20 -11.44 8.10 10.26
CA ILE A 20 -10.08 8.15 9.70
C ILE A 20 -9.28 9.28 10.37
N VAL A 21 -8.62 8.97 11.47
CA VAL A 21 -7.68 9.89 12.15
C VAL A 21 -6.44 10.10 11.28
N THR A 22 -6.08 11.36 11.01
CA THR A 22 -4.97 11.72 10.12
C THR A 22 -3.62 11.19 10.63
N GLU A 23 -3.37 11.26 11.94
CA GLU A 23 -2.14 10.73 12.55
C GLU A 23 -2.04 9.21 12.39
N ASP A 24 -3.10 8.46 12.71
CA ASP A 24 -3.11 7.00 12.55
C ASP A 24 -2.94 6.57 11.08
N PHE A 25 -3.53 7.31 10.13
CA PHE A 25 -3.31 7.09 8.71
C PHE A 25 -1.82 7.23 8.33
N LEU A 26 -1.17 8.27 8.85
CA LEU A 26 0.24 8.55 8.57
C LEU A 26 1.16 7.50 9.21
N GLU A 27 0.90 7.12 10.46
CA GLU A 27 1.66 6.09 11.17
C GLU A 27 1.56 4.73 10.46
N ALA A 28 0.35 4.31 10.11
CA ALA A 28 0.14 3.03 9.42
C ALA A 28 0.76 3.03 8.01
N ALA A 29 0.67 4.15 7.29
CA ALA A 29 1.35 4.31 6.00
C ALA A 29 2.88 4.25 6.12
N MET A 30 3.47 4.78 7.19
CA MET A 30 4.91 4.67 7.44
C MET A 30 5.34 3.21 7.69
N GLY A 31 4.51 2.39 8.34
CA GLY A 31 4.74 0.95 8.44
C GLY A 31 4.77 0.27 7.07
N ALA A 32 3.84 0.62 6.18
CA ALA A 32 3.85 0.13 4.80
C ALA A 32 5.10 0.58 4.02
N VAL A 33 5.56 1.83 4.21
CA VAL A 33 6.82 2.33 3.62
C VAL A 33 8.03 1.52 4.12
N ALA A 34 8.07 1.19 5.42
CA ALA A 34 9.15 0.38 6.00
C ALA A 34 9.19 -1.04 5.41
N ILE A 35 8.02 -1.66 5.24
CA ILE A 35 7.88 -2.95 4.57
C ILE A 35 8.42 -2.88 3.14
N VAL A 36 7.93 -1.93 2.32
CA VAL A 36 8.36 -1.78 0.92
C VAL A 36 9.87 -1.52 0.83
N GLY A 37 10.41 -0.70 1.73
CA GLY A 37 11.85 -0.47 1.81
C GLY A 37 12.68 -1.71 2.14
N SER A 38 12.07 -2.69 2.79
CA SER A 38 12.70 -3.96 3.16
C SER A 38 12.56 -5.04 2.09
N MET A 39 11.71 -4.85 1.08
CA MET A 39 11.53 -5.82 -0.01
C MET A 39 12.76 -5.92 -0.94
N GLY A 40 13.63 -4.90 -0.94
CA GLY A 40 14.85 -4.83 -1.73
C GLY A 40 15.03 -3.50 -2.46
N SER A 41 16.24 -3.25 -2.98
CA SER A 41 16.57 -1.99 -3.67
C SER A 41 15.74 -1.74 -4.93
N GLN A 42 15.18 -2.78 -5.52
CA GLN A 42 14.30 -2.72 -6.69
C GLN A 42 12.95 -2.05 -6.38
N PHE A 43 12.57 -1.96 -5.11
CA PHE A 43 11.36 -1.26 -4.64
C PHE A 43 11.64 0.16 -4.14
N SER A 44 12.88 0.65 -4.24
CA SER A 44 13.27 2.00 -3.75
C SER A 44 12.43 3.12 -4.35
N MET A 45 12.16 3.08 -5.67
CA MET A 45 11.33 4.08 -6.34
C MET A 45 9.90 4.10 -5.78
N THR A 46 9.30 2.93 -5.54
CA THR A 46 7.96 2.81 -4.94
C THR A 46 7.96 3.32 -3.51
N ARG A 47 8.96 2.94 -2.71
CA ARG A 47 9.14 3.44 -1.33
C ARG A 47 9.23 4.96 -1.31
N ASP A 48 10.04 5.55 -2.18
CA ASP A 48 10.30 6.99 -2.19
C ASP A 48 9.07 7.79 -2.63
N ASP A 49 8.29 7.27 -3.58
CA ASP A 49 7.00 7.84 -3.95
C ASP A 49 6.01 7.84 -2.77
N MET A 50 5.85 6.70 -2.09
CA MET A 50 5.00 6.59 -0.90
C MET A 50 5.44 7.55 0.21
N LEU A 51 6.75 7.64 0.47
CA LEU A 51 7.30 8.56 1.46
C LEU A 51 7.05 10.03 1.09
N GLY A 52 7.17 10.38 -0.20
CA GLY A 52 6.82 11.70 -0.71
C GLY A 52 5.36 12.04 -0.46
N ASN A 53 4.46 11.09 -0.69
CA ASN A 53 3.03 11.26 -0.45
C ASN A 53 2.69 11.39 1.05
N VAL A 54 3.31 10.58 1.92
CA VAL A 54 3.24 10.74 3.38
C VAL A 54 3.67 12.15 3.79
N LYS A 55 4.79 12.65 3.24
CA LYS A 55 5.29 13.99 3.53
C LYS A 55 4.30 15.08 3.13
N LYS A 56 3.62 14.96 1.98
CA LYS A 56 2.58 15.92 1.56
C LYS A 56 1.44 15.98 2.59
N VAL A 57 0.90 14.84 2.99
CA VAL A 57 -0.18 14.76 3.99
C VAL A 57 0.27 15.33 5.33
N ARG A 58 1.44 14.89 5.83
CA ARG A 58 2.04 15.38 7.08
C ARG A 58 2.22 16.90 7.06
N THR A 59 2.75 17.45 5.96
CA THR A 59 2.99 18.89 5.83
C THR A 59 1.70 19.68 5.98
N LYS A 60 0.60 19.23 5.35
CA LYS A 60 -0.70 19.88 5.51
C LYS A 60 -1.23 19.71 6.93
N TYR A 61 -1.18 18.49 7.48
CA TYR A 61 -1.70 18.19 8.82
C TYR A 61 -1.02 19.02 9.92
N GLU A 62 0.29 19.27 9.81
CA GLU A 62 1.04 20.12 10.75
C GLU A 62 0.58 21.59 10.79
N THR A 63 -0.11 22.09 9.77
CA THR A 63 -0.59 23.48 9.74
C THR A 63 -1.69 23.77 10.76
N ASP A 64 -2.49 22.76 11.11
CA ASP A 64 -3.54 22.83 12.13
C ASP A 64 -3.94 21.42 12.59
N LYS A 65 -3.14 20.81 13.47
CA LYS A 65 -3.40 19.43 13.93
C LYS A 65 -4.77 19.24 14.57
N LYS A 66 -5.32 20.29 15.18
CA LYS A 66 -6.61 20.22 15.87
C LYS A 66 -7.75 20.30 14.86
N GLY A 67 -7.69 21.23 13.91
CA GLY A 67 -8.71 21.38 12.87
C GLY A 67 -8.62 20.32 11.78
N LEU A 68 -7.49 19.62 11.64
CA LEU A 68 -7.25 18.59 10.62
C LEU A 68 -7.10 17.19 11.24
N HIS A 69 -7.73 16.97 12.39
CA HIS A 69 -7.63 15.72 13.15
C HIS A 69 -8.11 14.51 12.35
N LEU A 70 -9.20 14.65 11.58
CA LEU A 70 -9.68 13.63 10.67
C LEU A 70 -9.22 13.92 9.24
N LEU A 71 -8.96 12.86 8.47
CA LEU A 71 -8.50 13.00 7.08
C LEU A 71 -9.55 13.72 6.23
N LYS A 72 -10.84 13.54 6.53
CA LYS A 72 -11.93 14.26 5.87
C LYS A 72 -11.85 15.78 6.07
N ASP A 73 -11.39 16.23 7.24
CA ASP A 73 -11.27 17.66 7.55
C ASP A 73 -10.11 18.27 6.74
N LEU A 74 -9.03 17.50 6.54
CA LEU A 74 -7.93 17.86 5.64
C LEU A 74 -8.41 18.05 4.20
N LEU A 75 -9.13 17.07 3.65
CA LEU A 75 -9.71 17.12 2.31
C LEU A 75 -10.67 18.31 2.16
N GLN A 76 -11.57 18.50 3.14
CA GLN A 76 -12.53 19.60 3.15
C GLN A 76 -11.84 20.96 3.19
N ASN A 77 -10.80 21.10 4.01
CA ASN A 77 -10.03 22.33 4.13
C ASN A 77 -9.36 22.69 2.79
N GLU A 78 -8.68 21.76 2.15
CA GLU A 78 -8.01 22.06 0.86
C GLU A 78 -9.02 22.28 -0.27
N LYS A 79 -10.15 21.53 -0.31
CA LYS A 79 -11.20 21.73 -1.32
C LYS A 79 -11.86 23.10 -1.19
N ALA A 80 -12.14 23.55 0.04
CA ALA A 80 -12.68 24.89 0.30
C ALA A 80 -11.73 26.01 -0.16
N ASN A 81 -10.42 25.79 -0.03
CA ASN A 81 -9.38 26.73 -0.46
C ASN A 81 -8.96 26.57 -1.95
N LYS A 82 -9.55 25.60 -2.68
CA LYS A 82 -9.17 25.25 -4.07
C LYS A 82 -7.71 24.81 -4.20
N GLU A 83 -7.18 24.18 -3.17
CA GLU A 83 -5.80 23.68 -3.09
C GLU A 83 -5.72 22.17 -3.32
N ASP A 84 -6.86 21.47 -3.31
CA ASP A 84 -6.99 20.01 -3.30
C ASP A 84 -6.42 19.30 -4.54
N LYS A 85 -6.08 20.05 -5.59
CA LYS A 85 -5.47 19.57 -6.83
C LYS A 85 -4.04 20.04 -7.03
N ASN A 86 -3.52 20.86 -6.11
CA ASN A 86 -2.13 21.30 -6.17
C ASN A 86 -1.23 20.09 -5.93
N ASP A 87 -0.14 19.97 -6.70
CA ASP A 87 0.78 18.82 -6.56
C ASP A 87 1.32 18.66 -5.13
N LYS A 88 1.53 19.78 -4.42
CA LYS A 88 2.03 19.78 -3.04
C LYS A 88 0.94 19.58 -1.98
N SER A 89 -0.32 19.47 -2.36
CA SER A 89 -1.44 19.35 -1.42
C SER A 89 -1.41 18.04 -0.66
N GLY A 90 -1.92 18.07 0.57
CA GLY A 90 -2.11 16.87 1.37
C GLY A 90 -3.13 15.91 0.73
N THR A 91 -4.15 16.44 0.05
CA THR A 91 -5.19 15.67 -0.63
C THR A 91 -4.63 14.84 -1.78
N VAL A 92 -3.80 15.43 -2.64
CA VAL A 92 -3.09 14.69 -3.69
C VAL A 92 -2.17 13.63 -3.08
N GLY A 93 -1.45 13.98 -2.00
CA GLY A 93 -0.63 13.03 -1.26
C GLY A 93 -1.43 11.84 -0.74
N ALA A 94 -2.53 12.08 -0.04
CA ALA A 94 -3.39 11.05 0.52
C ALA A 94 -4.01 10.15 -0.57
N LEU A 95 -4.41 10.73 -1.71
CA LEU A 95 -4.98 10.00 -2.83
C LEU A 95 -3.98 9.00 -3.42
N TRP A 96 -2.77 9.47 -3.74
CA TRP A 96 -1.72 8.62 -4.30
C TRP A 96 -1.18 7.61 -3.29
N LEU A 97 -1.07 7.99 -2.02
CA LEU A 97 -0.71 7.08 -0.95
C LEU A 97 -1.71 5.95 -0.81
N LYS A 98 -3.02 6.26 -0.79
CA LYS A 98 -4.10 5.26 -0.77
C LYS A 98 -3.96 4.28 -1.93
N ARG A 99 -3.76 4.77 -3.16
CA ARG A 99 -3.58 3.90 -4.35
C ARG A 99 -2.33 3.02 -4.26
N GLY A 100 -1.23 3.54 -3.69
CA GLY A 100 -0.03 2.75 -3.41
C GLY A 100 -0.26 1.66 -2.36
N LEU A 101 -1.06 1.95 -1.34
CA LEU A 101 -1.48 0.98 -0.31
C LEU A 101 -2.40 -0.10 -0.89
N GLU A 102 -3.33 0.25 -1.78
CA GLU A 102 -4.15 -0.72 -2.52
C GLU A 102 -3.29 -1.64 -3.40
N TYR A 103 -2.28 -1.09 -4.07
CA TYR A 103 -1.31 -1.87 -4.83
C TYR A 103 -0.56 -2.86 -3.91
N LEU A 104 -0.04 -2.40 -2.77
CA LEU A 104 0.65 -3.28 -1.82
C LEU A 104 -0.27 -4.39 -1.30
N CYS A 105 -1.53 -4.05 -1.01
CA CYS A 105 -2.55 -5.00 -0.59
C CYS A 105 -2.77 -6.12 -1.64
N GLU A 106 -2.87 -5.77 -2.92
CA GLU A 106 -2.99 -6.77 -3.99
C GLU A 106 -1.70 -7.55 -4.21
N VAL A 107 -0.50 -6.94 -4.06
CA VAL A 107 0.77 -7.69 -4.11
C VAL A 107 0.79 -8.76 -3.03
N PHE A 108 0.40 -8.41 -1.80
CA PHE A 108 0.33 -9.34 -0.69
C PHE A 108 -0.67 -10.46 -0.94
N TRP A 109 -1.87 -10.10 -1.38
CA TRP A 109 -2.89 -11.08 -1.76
C TRP A 109 -2.37 -12.09 -2.79
N GLU A 110 -1.78 -11.63 -3.90
CA GLU A 110 -1.25 -12.51 -4.94
C GLU A 110 -0.13 -13.43 -4.43
N LEU A 111 0.77 -12.92 -3.57
CA LEU A 111 1.83 -13.74 -2.95
C LEU A 111 1.27 -14.78 -1.97
N ILE A 112 0.25 -14.42 -1.18
CA ILE A 112 -0.45 -15.35 -0.29
C ILE A 112 -1.10 -16.46 -1.11
N GLN A 113 -1.81 -16.12 -2.19
CA GLN A 113 -2.50 -17.08 -3.04
C GLN A 113 -1.52 -18.01 -3.78
N GLU A 114 -0.41 -17.48 -4.28
CA GLU A 114 0.66 -18.30 -4.87
C GLU A 114 1.23 -19.26 -3.83
N HIS A 115 1.47 -18.81 -2.61
CA HIS A 115 2.01 -19.65 -1.55
C HIS A 115 1.05 -20.78 -1.17
N VAL A 116 -0.24 -20.47 -0.99
CA VAL A 116 -1.28 -21.46 -0.72
C VAL A 116 -1.35 -22.50 -1.85
N ALA A 117 -1.33 -22.05 -3.11
CA ALA A 117 -1.35 -22.94 -4.27
C ALA A 117 -0.10 -23.84 -4.33
N SER A 118 1.08 -23.30 -3.99
CA SER A 118 2.34 -24.04 -4.00
C SER A 118 2.38 -25.19 -2.99
N LYS A 119 1.58 -25.10 -1.91
CA LYS A 119 1.50 -26.12 -0.84
C LYS A 119 0.45 -27.20 -1.09
N GLN A 120 -0.41 -27.04 -2.11
CA GLN A 120 -1.38 -28.07 -2.49
C GLN A 120 -0.68 -29.30 -3.10
N PRO A 121 -1.31 -30.50 -3.09
CA PRO A 121 -0.75 -31.67 -3.75
C PRO A 121 -0.41 -31.42 -5.23
N GLY A 122 0.86 -31.57 -5.60
CA GLY A 122 1.36 -31.27 -6.95
C GLY A 122 1.65 -29.79 -7.23
N GLY A 123 1.42 -28.92 -6.25
CA GLY A 123 1.80 -27.51 -6.29
C GLY A 123 3.32 -27.32 -6.34
N LYS A 124 3.75 -26.25 -7.02
CA LYS A 124 5.15 -25.82 -7.09
C LYS A 124 5.19 -24.31 -6.95
N SER A 125 6.12 -23.82 -6.16
CA SER A 125 6.33 -22.38 -6.07
C SER A 125 7.06 -21.88 -7.32
N ASP A 126 6.61 -20.73 -7.83
CA ASP A 126 7.25 -20.07 -8.97
C ASP A 126 8.33 -19.10 -8.48
N SER A 127 9.56 -19.25 -8.98
CA SER A 127 10.64 -18.31 -8.67
C SER A 127 10.32 -16.88 -9.15
N GLY A 128 9.49 -16.76 -10.21
CA GLY A 128 8.96 -15.51 -10.75
C GLY A 128 7.69 -14.99 -10.08
N ALA A 129 7.23 -15.60 -8.97
CA ALA A 129 5.97 -15.24 -8.30
C ALA A 129 5.87 -13.76 -7.95
N VAL A 130 6.96 -13.11 -7.54
CA VAL A 130 6.97 -11.67 -7.19
C VAL A 130 6.64 -10.80 -8.40
N LYS A 131 7.24 -11.09 -9.55
CA LYS A 131 6.95 -10.36 -10.80
C LYS A 131 5.49 -10.55 -11.21
N ALA A 132 4.98 -11.78 -11.11
CA ALA A 132 3.59 -12.10 -11.43
C ALA A 132 2.62 -11.35 -10.50
N ALA A 133 2.88 -11.38 -9.18
CA ALA A 133 2.11 -10.68 -8.17
C ALA A 133 2.10 -9.16 -8.39
N CYS A 134 3.27 -8.54 -8.57
CA CYS A 134 3.39 -7.12 -8.88
C CYS A 134 2.66 -6.73 -10.17
N LYS A 135 2.74 -7.55 -11.21
CA LYS A 135 2.04 -7.29 -12.47
C LYS A 135 0.52 -7.35 -12.27
N ALA A 136 0.01 -8.40 -11.64
CA ALA A 136 -1.42 -8.58 -11.40
C ALA A 136 -1.98 -7.46 -10.52
N ALA A 137 -1.30 -7.13 -9.42
CA ALA A 137 -1.65 -6.02 -8.55
C ALA A 137 -1.70 -4.69 -9.32
N TYR A 138 -0.71 -4.43 -10.17
CA TYR A 138 -0.63 -3.20 -10.97
C TYR A 138 -1.80 -3.06 -11.95
N GLU A 139 -2.17 -4.14 -12.62
CA GLU A 139 -3.29 -4.18 -13.58
C GLU A 139 -4.64 -3.92 -12.89
N LYS A 140 -4.83 -4.43 -11.67
CA LYS A 140 -6.05 -4.21 -10.88
C LYS A 140 -6.16 -2.79 -10.31
N THR A 141 -5.04 -2.17 -9.96
CA THR A 141 -5.01 -0.94 -9.15
C THR A 141 -4.53 0.28 -9.94
N LEU A 142 -3.23 0.38 -10.21
CA LEU A 142 -2.58 1.63 -10.63
C LEU A 142 -2.66 1.92 -12.14
N THR A 143 -2.80 0.89 -12.99
CA THR A 143 -2.66 1.04 -14.45
C THR A 143 -3.58 2.12 -15.06
N LYS A 144 -4.78 2.28 -14.49
CA LYS A 144 -5.81 3.23 -14.94
C LYS A 144 -5.48 4.69 -14.59
N TYR A 145 -4.62 4.91 -13.59
CA TYR A 145 -4.19 6.25 -13.14
C TYR A 145 -2.86 6.68 -13.74
N HIS A 146 -2.08 5.74 -14.27
CA HIS A 146 -0.80 6.02 -14.90
C HIS A 146 -0.95 6.43 -16.37
N ASN A 147 -0.17 7.42 -16.79
CA ASN A 147 -0.04 7.75 -18.20
C ASN A 147 0.91 6.74 -18.91
N MET A 148 1.12 6.93 -20.22
CA MET A 148 1.98 6.02 -21.01
C MET A 148 3.41 5.96 -20.48
N ALA A 149 4.00 7.11 -20.08
CA ALA A 149 5.36 7.16 -19.56
C ALA A 149 5.48 6.39 -18.23
N SER A 150 4.57 6.63 -17.29
CA SER A 150 4.51 5.91 -16.01
C SER A 150 4.32 4.40 -16.20
N ARG A 151 3.48 3.98 -17.17
CA ARG A 151 3.32 2.56 -17.52
C ARG A 151 4.62 1.91 -18.02
N MET A 152 5.42 2.64 -18.80
CA MET A 152 6.71 2.13 -19.29
C MET A 152 7.74 1.98 -18.17
N VAL A 153 7.78 2.94 -17.23
CA VAL A 153 8.61 2.85 -16.03
C VAL A 153 8.24 1.61 -15.20
N VAL A 154 6.95 1.39 -14.95
CA VAL A 154 6.49 0.19 -14.21
C VAL A 154 6.85 -1.10 -14.95
N LYS A 155 6.69 -1.15 -16.27
CA LYS A 155 7.09 -2.33 -17.07
C LYS A 155 8.58 -2.63 -16.92
N GLY A 156 9.44 -1.60 -16.90
CA GLY A 156 10.86 -1.76 -16.60
C GLY A 156 11.12 -2.29 -15.20
N GLY A 157 10.46 -1.71 -14.19
CA GLY A 157 10.55 -2.17 -12.79
C GLY A 157 10.12 -3.62 -12.59
N LEU A 158 9.06 -4.07 -13.25
CA LEU A 158 8.61 -5.48 -13.21
C LEU A 158 9.67 -6.45 -13.74
N MET A 159 10.51 -6.04 -14.70
CA MET A 159 11.61 -6.88 -15.18
C MET A 159 12.75 -7.01 -14.16
N LEU A 160 12.82 -6.09 -13.20
CA LEU A 160 13.81 -6.07 -12.12
C LEU A 160 13.28 -6.71 -10.83
N SER A 161 12.04 -7.22 -10.82
CA SER A 161 11.47 -7.86 -9.62
C SER A 161 12.38 -8.98 -9.11
N PRO A 162 12.64 -9.06 -7.80
CA PRO A 162 13.50 -10.10 -7.24
C PRO A 162 12.83 -11.48 -7.37
N TYR A 163 13.62 -12.54 -7.20
CA TYR A 163 13.07 -13.87 -7.00
C TYR A 163 12.30 -13.95 -5.69
N LYS A 164 11.29 -14.85 -5.62
CA LYS A 164 10.51 -15.07 -4.39
C LYS A 164 11.39 -15.36 -3.19
N GLU A 165 12.37 -16.27 -3.32
CA GLU A 165 13.29 -16.61 -2.23
C GLU A 165 14.03 -15.37 -1.68
N THR A 166 14.49 -14.49 -2.58
CA THR A 166 15.16 -13.24 -2.19
C THR A 166 14.23 -12.32 -1.42
N LEU A 167 12.99 -12.16 -1.90
CA LEU A 167 11.99 -11.34 -1.21
C LEU A 167 11.68 -11.90 0.19
N MET A 168 11.41 -13.20 0.30
CA MET A 168 11.06 -13.84 1.58
C MET A 168 12.23 -13.76 2.57
N THR A 169 13.45 -14.02 2.11
CA THR A 169 14.67 -13.88 2.93
C THR A 169 14.83 -12.44 3.43
N ASN A 170 14.62 -11.43 2.58
CA ASN A 170 14.70 -10.03 3.00
C ASN A 170 13.66 -9.70 4.07
N LEU A 171 12.41 -10.15 3.90
CA LEU A 171 11.33 -9.94 4.85
C LEU A 171 11.52 -10.72 6.16
N ALA A 172 12.35 -11.77 6.15
CA ALA A 172 12.72 -12.59 7.29
C ALA A 172 14.06 -12.18 7.93
N HIS A 173 14.48 -10.91 7.81
CA HIS A 173 15.74 -10.42 8.41
C HIS A 173 17.00 -11.14 7.91
N GLY A 174 16.97 -11.69 6.69
CA GLY A 174 18.06 -12.47 6.11
C GLY A 174 18.02 -13.96 6.46
N GLU A 175 17.06 -14.41 7.27
CA GLU A 175 16.86 -15.83 7.58
C GLU A 175 16.23 -16.57 6.39
N LYS A 176 16.64 -17.82 6.18
CA LYS A 176 16.10 -18.72 5.15
C LYS A 176 15.03 -19.64 5.74
N ASP A 177 14.24 -20.26 4.87
CA ASP A 177 13.21 -21.24 5.23
C ASP A 177 12.12 -20.66 6.15
N LYS A 178 11.86 -19.36 6.02
CA LYS A 178 10.87 -18.59 6.81
C LYS A 178 9.61 -18.20 6.03
N ASP A 179 9.43 -18.71 4.82
CA ASP A 179 8.31 -18.35 3.93
C ASP A 179 6.95 -18.49 4.63
N ASP A 180 6.72 -19.59 5.38
CA ASP A 180 5.44 -19.80 6.06
C ASP A 180 5.17 -18.74 7.15
N GLU A 181 6.21 -18.31 7.87
CA GLU A 181 6.11 -17.27 8.91
C GLU A 181 5.87 -15.89 8.27
N VAL A 182 6.61 -15.56 7.21
CA VAL A 182 6.44 -14.30 6.47
C VAL A 182 5.05 -14.22 5.84
N ILE A 183 4.55 -15.31 5.24
CA ILE A 183 3.23 -15.35 4.62
C ILE A 183 2.12 -15.24 5.67
N GLU A 184 2.29 -15.82 6.85
CA GLU A 184 1.29 -15.67 7.92
C GLU A 184 1.22 -14.23 8.45
N ASP A 185 2.37 -13.61 8.72
CA ASP A 185 2.43 -12.18 9.08
C ASP A 185 1.84 -11.30 7.96
N MET A 186 2.10 -11.65 6.69
CA MET A 186 1.54 -10.96 5.53
C MET A 186 0.02 -11.02 5.51
N LYS A 187 -0.60 -12.19 5.78
CA LYS A 187 -2.08 -12.31 5.89
C LYS A 187 -2.64 -11.47 7.03
N VAL A 188 -1.98 -11.52 8.20
CA VAL A 188 -2.39 -10.76 9.39
C VAL A 188 -2.35 -9.25 9.12
N TYR A 189 -1.37 -8.78 8.35
CA TYR A 189 -1.24 -7.38 7.97
C TYR A 189 -2.18 -6.95 6.83
N GLU A 190 -2.33 -7.81 5.81
CA GLU A 190 -3.11 -7.52 4.60
C GLU A 190 -4.59 -7.30 4.90
N LYS A 191 -5.18 -8.10 5.79
CA LYS A 191 -6.61 -8.01 6.11
C LYS A 191 -7.05 -6.64 6.68
N PRO A 192 -6.44 -6.10 7.75
CA PRO A 192 -6.79 -4.77 8.26
C PRO A 192 -6.38 -3.67 7.27
N LEU A 193 -5.26 -3.82 6.55
CA LEU A 193 -4.88 -2.89 5.48
C LEU A 193 -6.00 -2.78 4.43
N ARG A 194 -6.51 -3.92 3.94
CA ARG A 194 -7.58 -3.96 2.94
C ARG A 194 -8.84 -3.25 3.41
N ALA A 195 -9.31 -3.60 4.61
CA ALA A 195 -10.50 -2.97 5.19
C ALA A 195 -10.32 -1.46 5.31
N TYR A 196 -9.14 -1.01 5.77
CA TYR A 196 -8.84 0.40 5.94
C TYR A 196 -8.82 1.17 4.61
N VAL A 197 -8.11 0.68 3.59
CA VAL A 197 -8.02 1.38 2.29
C VAL A 197 -9.35 1.44 1.55
N ILE A 198 -10.25 0.49 1.78
CA ILE A 198 -11.62 0.55 1.28
C ILE A 198 -12.36 1.76 1.86
N VAL A 199 -12.27 1.97 3.18
CA VAL A 199 -12.93 3.12 3.84
C VAL A 199 -12.27 4.45 3.42
N VAL A 200 -10.94 4.51 3.28
CA VAL A 200 -10.26 5.71 2.74
C VAL A 200 -10.68 5.97 1.29
N CYS A 201 -10.85 4.93 0.47
CA CYS A 201 -11.36 5.10 -0.89
C CYS A 201 -12.79 5.63 -0.91
N GLN A 202 -13.67 5.15 -0.03
CA GLN A 202 -15.04 5.67 0.13
C GLN A 202 -15.04 7.15 0.52
N LEU A 203 -14.09 7.58 1.38
CA LEU A 203 -13.88 8.99 1.69
C LEU A 203 -13.56 9.79 0.41
N PHE A 204 -12.64 9.32 -0.43
CA PHE A 204 -12.35 10.02 -1.69
C PHE A 204 -13.56 10.09 -2.64
N GLN A 205 -14.34 9.01 -2.73
CA GLN A 205 -15.57 8.99 -3.51
C GLN A 205 -16.61 9.99 -2.98
N SER A 206 -16.74 10.15 -1.66
CA SER A 206 -17.66 11.13 -1.06
C SER A 206 -17.23 12.58 -1.31
N PHE A 207 -16.00 12.81 -1.78
CA PHE A 207 -15.46 14.11 -2.19
C PHE A 207 -15.39 14.28 -3.73
N ASP A 208 -16.10 13.45 -4.49
CA ASP A 208 -16.19 13.46 -5.97
C ASP A 208 -14.89 13.11 -6.71
N TYR A 209 -13.91 12.48 -6.02
CA TYR A 209 -12.76 11.94 -6.71
C TYR A 209 -13.15 10.65 -7.44
N LYS A 210 -12.87 10.60 -8.74
CA LYS A 210 -13.09 9.41 -9.57
C LYS A 210 -12.05 8.36 -9.23
N ASP A 211 -12.42 7.46 -8.32
CA ASP A 211 -11.55 6.41 -7.83
C ASP A 211 -12.31 5.09 -7.70
N GLU A 212 -11.60 3.99 -7.90
CA GLU A 212 -12.16 2.63 -7.84
C GLU A 212 -11.59 1.94 -6.62
N CYS A 213 -12.46 1.61 -5.67
CA CYS A 213 -12.07 0.93 -4.44
C CYS A 213 -11.80 -0.55 -4.69
N LEU A 214 -10.87 -1.12 -3.92
CA LEU A 214 -10.75 -2.57 -3.83
C LEU A 214 -12.09 -3.19 -3.41
N THR A 215 -12.37 -4.38 -3.91
CA THR A 215 -13.49 -5.18 -3.42
C THR A 215 -13.10 -5.85 -2.10
N PRO A 216 -14.04 -6.02 -1.16
CA PRO A 216 -13.86 -6.94 -0.05
C PRO A 216 -13.52 -8.34 -0.60
N GLN A 217 -12.54 -9.00 0.00
CA GLN A 217 -12.26 -10.41 -0.31
C GLN A 217 -13.19 -11.30 0.53
N PRO A 218 -13.56 -12.48 0.01
CA PRO A 218 -14.38 -13.46 0.74
C PRO A 218 -13.70 -14.02 1.99
#